data_AF-A0A0R1H9U3-F1
#
_entry.id   AF-A0A0R1H9U3-F1
#
_cell.length_a   1.000
_cell.length_b   1.000
_cell.length_c   1.000
_cell.angle_alpha   90.00
_cell.angle_beta   90.00
_cell.angle_gamma   90.00
#
_symmetry.space_group_name_H-M   'P 1'
#
loop_
_entity.id
_entity.type
_entity.pdbx_description
1 polymer ?
#
loop_
_entity_poly.entity_id
_entity_poly.type
_entity_poly.pdbx_seq_one_letter_code
_entity_poly.pdbx_strand_id
1 'polypeptide(L)' 'MRVLRPFGTLVFKWSDDQVKLKDALAKVDSTFKPLFGSKRNKTHWLIYMKTED' A
#
# COMPACT_ATOMS: atom_id res chain seq x y z
N MET A 1 1.59 10.10 1.90
CA MET A 1 1.21 10.29 0.48
C MET A 1 1.56 11.68 -0.08
N ARG A 2 2.73 12.23 0.27
CA ARG A 2 3.05 13.66 0.06
C ARG A 2 2.99 14.13 -1.41
N VAL A 3 3.34 13.26 -2.35
CA VAL A 3 3.50 13.61 -3.78
C VAL A 3 2.26 13.30 -4.63
N LEU A 4 1.24 12.66 -4.07
CA LEU A 4 0.00 12.39 -4.79
C LEU A 4 -0.85 13.66 -4.84
N ARG A 5 -1.44 13.92 -6.02
CA ARG A 5 -2.52 14.91 -6.16
C ARG A 5 -3.72 14.49 -5.30
N PRO A 6 -4.60 15.43 -4.90
CA PRO A 6 -5.88 15.08 -4.27
C PRO A 6 -6.61 14.00 -5.07
N PHE A 7 -7.18 13.02 -4.36
CA PHE A 7 -7.85 11.85 -4.96
C PHE A 7 -6.95 10.96 -5.83
N GLY A 8 -5.62 11.13 -5.76
CA GLY A 8 -4.66 10.32 -6.47
C GLY A 8 -4.56 8.90 -5.89
N THR A 9 -4.45 7.91 -6.77
CA THR A 9 -4.34 6.50 -6.41
C THR A 9 -2.88 6.05 -6.37
N LEU A 10 -2.49 5.33 -5.32
CA LEU A 10 -1.22 4.62 -5.21
C LEU A 10 -1.46 3.11 -5.38
N VAL A 11 -0.83 2.52 -6.38
CA VAL A 11 -0.76 1.07 -6.55
C VAL A 11 0.55 0.60 -5.93
N PHE A 12 0.47 -0.13 -4.82
CA PHE A 12 1.64 -0.71 -4.16
C PHE A 12 1.73 -2.19 -4.46
N LYS A 13 2.79 -2.61 -5.14
CA LYS A 13 3.10 -4.02 -5.46
C LYS A 13 4.27 -4.48 -4.61
N TRP A 14 4.13 -5.61 -3.91
CA TRP A 14 5.16 -6.15 -3.04
C TRP A 14 5.31 -7.68 -3.19
N SER A 15 6.50 -8.23 -2.96
CA SER A 15 6.73 -9.68 -2.88
C SER A 15 7.30 -10.06 -1.52
N ASP A 16 6.79 -11.13 -0.91
CA ASP A 16 7.27 -11.66 0.37
C ASP A 16 8.58 -12.49 0.27
N ASP A 17 9.23 -12.55 -0.91
CA ASP A 17 10.40 -13.42 -1.10
C ASP A 17 11.62 -13.02 -0.26
N GLN A 18 11.81 -11.73 0.00
CA GLN A 18 12.96 -11.22 0.78
C GLN A 18 12.53 -10.61 2.11
N VAL A 19 11.46 -9.82 2.09
CA VAL A 19 10.95 -9.09 3.25
C VAL A 19 9.43 -9.25 3.26
N LYS A 20 8.87 -9.64 4.40
CA LYS A 20 7.42 -9.83 4.53
C LYS A 20 6.70 -8.49 4.44
N LEU A 21 5.52 -8.49 3.83
CA LEU A 21 4.66 -7.31 3.71
C LEU A 21 4.44 -6.59 5.05
N LYS A 22 4.24 -7.34 6.14
CA LYS A 22 4.03 -6.79 7.49
C LYS A 22 5.22 -5.93 7.94
N ASP A 23 6.43 -6.35 7.62
CA ASP A 23 7.65 -5.62 8.00
C ASP A 23 7.82 -4.37 7.14
N ALA A 24 7.50 -4.45 5.85
CA ALA A 24 7.51 -3.31 4.93
C ALA A 24 6.47 -2.24 5.30
N LEU A 25 5.30 -2.66 5.81
CA LEU A 25 4.18 -1.77 6.14
C LEU A 25 4.10 -1.38 7.62
N ALA A 26 5.01 -1.86 8.48
CA ALA A 26 4.96 -1.68 9.93
C ALA A 26 4.75 -0.21 10.37
N LYS A 27 5.26 0.76 9.60
CA LYS A 27 5.11 2.20 9.85
C LYS A 27 4.06 2.88 8.97
N VAL A 28 3.63 2.24 7.88
CA VAL A 28 2.74 2.83 6.88
C VAL A 28 1.28 2.54 7.22
N ASP A 29 0.96 1.32 7.64
CA ASP A 29 -0.42 0.90 7.94
C ASP A 29 -1.04 1.65 9.13
N SER A 30 -0.22 2.20 10.04
CA SER A 30 -0.71 3.03 11.14
C SER A 30 -1.24 4.40 10.68
N THR A 31 -0.80 4.89 9.52
CA THR A 31 -1.12 6.23 9.00
C THR A 31 -2.02 6.18 7.76
N PHE A 32 -1.79 5.20 6.88
CA PHE A 32 -2.51 5.08 5.61
C PHE A 32 -3.06 3.66 5.47
N LYS A 33 -4.39 3.53 5.47
CA LYS A 33 -5.06 2.25 5.27
C LYS A 33 -5.35 2.03 3.79
N PRO A 34 -5.07 0.84 3.22
CA PRO A 34 -5.45 0.54 1.85
C PRO A 34 -6.98 0.48 1.70
N LEU A 35 -7.49 0.91 0.56
CA LEU A 35 -8.91 0.79 0.20
C LEU A 35 -9.27 -0.69 -0.01
N PHE A 36 -8.43 -1.37 -0.78
CA PHE A 36 -8.55 -2.80 -1.06
C PHE A 36 -7.20 -3.36 -1.49
N GLY A 37 -7.10 -4.68 -1.50
CA GLY A 37 -5.91 -5.37 -1.93
C GLY A 37 -6.21 -6.75 -2.51
N SER A 38 -5.23 -7.29 -3.21
CA SER A 38 -5.27 -8.66 -3.73
C SER A 38 -3.94 -9.33 -3.49
N LYS A 39 -3.98 -10.64 -3.27
CA LYS A 39 -2.78 -11.47 -3.12
C LYS A 39 -2.83 -12.59 -4.14
N ARG A 40 -1.74 -12.75 -4.88
CA ARG A 40 -1.53 -13.90 -5.77
C ARG A 40 -0.16 -14.51 -5.47
N ASN A 41 -0.15 -15.75 -5.01
CA ASN A 41 1.05 -16.42 -4.48
C ASN A 41 1.72 -15.57 -3.40
N LYS A 42 2.97 -15.16 -3.63
CA LYS A 42 3.76 -14.32 -2.72
C LYS A 42 3.66 -12.83 -3.03
N THR A 43 2.99 -12.45 -4.11
CA THR A 43 2.85 -11.06 -4.54
C THR A 43 1.56 -10.46 -3.99
N HIS A 44 1.70 -9.31 -3.35
CA HIS A 44 0.62 -8.50 -2.81
C HIS A 44 0.46 -7.23 -3.63
N TRP A 45 -0.80 -6.85 -3.81
CA TRP A 45 -1.20 -5.59 -4.40
C TRP A 45 -2.09 -4.87 -3.40
N LEU A 46 -1.72 -3.66 -3.05
CA LEU A 46 -2.49 -2.79 -2.16
C LEU A 46 -2.78 -1.50 -2.88
N ILE A 47 -4.04 -1.11 -2.89
CA ILE A 47 -4.48 0.13 -3.51
C ILE A 47 -4.83 1.11 -2.40
N TYR A 48 -4.21 2.29 -2.48
CA TYR A 48 -4.49 3.39 -1.58
C TYR A 48 -4.96 4.59 -2.38
N MET A 49 -5.72 5.49 -1.74
CA MET A 49 -6.16 6.74 -2.34
C MET A 49 -5.85 7.88 -1.38
N LYS A 50 -5.31 8.97 -1.91
CA LYS A 50 -5.14 10.20 -1.15
C LYS A 50 -6.51 10.88 -1.01
N THR A 51 -6.93 11.19 0.20
CA THR A 51 -8.10 12.06 0.43
C THR A 51 -7.76 13.51 0.10
N GLU A 52 -8.72 14.41 0.19
CA GLU A 52 -8.55 15.81 -0.23
C GLU A 52 -7.63 16.62 0.71
N ASP A 53 -7.31 16.09 1.89
CA ASP A 53 -6.41 16.72 2.89
C ASP A 53 -4.94 16.85 2.44
#